data_AF-A0A8T1SQS7-F1
#
_entry.id   AF-A0A8T1SQS7-F1
#
_cell.length_a   1.000
_cell.length_b   1.000
_cell.length_c   1.000
_cell.angle_alpha   90.00
_cell.angle_beta   90.00
_cell.angle_gamma   90.00
#
_symmetry.space_group_name_H-M   'P 1'
#
loop_
_entity.id
_entity.type
_entity.pdbx_description
1 polymer ?
#
loop_
_entity_poly.entity_id
_entity_poly.type
_entity_poly.pdbx_seq_one_letter_code
_entity_poly.pdbx_strand_id
1 'polypeptide(L)'
;VLEKWNLNDKTLVYFTSDQGAHVEEVSSTGEVHGGYNGIYKGGKATNWEGGIRVPGLLHWPGVVQAGVHIDEPTSNMDIFPTVVKLAGIPLPKDRIIDGHDLMPLLQGKILRSEHEFLFHYCNAYLNAVRWHPGNSTALHPGQGLTAPPHREQGTQCVSQNS
;
A
#
# COMPACT_ATOMS: atom_id res chain seq x y z
N VAL A 1 19.70 17.23 2.76
CA VAL A 1 20.35 16.88 4.05
C VAL A 1 21.12 15.57 3.95
N LEU A 2 20.50 14.47 3.50
CA LEU A 2 21.17 13.16 3.37
C LEU A 2 22.45 13.22 2.50
N GLU A 3 22.40 13.90 1.36
CA GLU A 3 23.57 14.12 0.49
C GLU A 3 24.66 14.94 1.19
N LYS A 4 24.29 16.06 1.82
CA LYS A 4 25.22 16.95 2.54
C LYS A 4 26.04 16.20 3.60
N TRP A 5 25.47 15.16 4.22
CA TRP A 5 26.11 14.36 5.25
C TRP A 5 26.64 13.00 4.75
N ASN A 6 26.61 12.73 3.44
CA ASN A 6 27.02 11.45 2.86
C ASN A 6 26.34 10.24 3.51
N LEU A 7 25.03 10.34 3.75
CA LEU A 7 24.21 9.27 4.31
C LEU A 7 23.27 8.63 3.28
N ASN A 8 23.27 9.12 2.05
CA ASN A 8 22.29 8.71 1.03
C ASN A 8 22.39 7.22 0.70
N ASP A 9 23.60 6.67 0.58
CA ASP A 9 23.88 5.25 0.33
C ASP A 9 23.56 4.33 1.51
N LYS A 10 23.33 4.90 2.70
CA LYS A 10 23.03 4.18 3.96
C LYS A 10 21.61 4.44 4.47
N THR A 11 20.82 5.20 3.74
CA THR A 11 19.47 5.59 4.15
C THR A 11 18.46 5.08 3.13
N LEU A 12 17.59 4.19 3.58
CA LEU A 12 16.37 3.87 2.87
C LEU A 12 15.37 5.02 3.05
N VAL A 13 14.89 5.60 1.95
CA VAL A 13 13.78 6.55 1.95
C VAL A 13 12.56 5.88 1.35
N TYR A 14 11.46 5.86 2.10
CA TYR A 14 10.16 5.38 1.65
C TYR A 14 9.13 6.49 1.76
N PHE A 15 8.39 6.73 0.69
CA PHE A 15 7.35 7.74 0.59
C PHE A 15 6.04 7.08 0.18
N THR A 16 5.01 7.28 0.98
CA THR A 16 3.66 6.76 0.75
C THR A 16 2.61 7.68 1.37
N SER A 17 1.34 7.34 1.16
CA SER A 17 0.19 7.87 1.90
C SER A 17 -0.45 6.76 2.74
N ASP A 18 -1.11 7.14 3.84
CA ASP A 18 -1.90 6.20 4.65
C ASP A 18 -3.09 5.64 3.86
N GLN A 19 -3.70 6.48 3.02
CA GLN A 19 -4.85 6.17 2.16
C GLN A 19 -4.96 7.15 0.99
N GLY A 20 -5.93 6.90 0.10
CA GLY A 20 -6.23 7.77 -1.01
C GLY A 20 -6.87 9.11 -0.62
N ALA A 21 -6.96 10.03 -1.57
CA ALA A 21 -7.41 11.39 -1.32
C ALA A 21 -8.89 11.47 -0.88
N HIS A 22 -9.19 12.46 -0.04
CA HIS A 22 -10.54 12.74 0.42
C HIS A 22 -11.33 13.54 -0.63
N VAL A 23 -11.94 12.82 -1.56
CA VAL A 23 -12.61 13.40 -2.75
C VAL A 23 -13.85 14.25 -2.42
N GLU A 24 -14.47 14.05 -1.26
CA GLU A 24 -15.69 14.76 -0.83
C GLU A 24 -15.39 15.97 0.07
N GLU A 25 -14.11 16.33 0.25
CA GLU A 25 -13.72 17.42 1.14
C GLU A 25 -13.95 18.79 0.50
N VAL A 26 -15.13 19.35 0.78
CA VAL A 26 -15.56 20.67 0.33
C VAL A 26 -15.97 21.50 1.54
N SER A 27 -15.42 22.71 1.66
CA SER A 27 -15.79 23.64 2.74
C SER A 27 -17.21 24.16 2.58
N SER A 28 -17.74 24.77 3.64
CA SER A 28 -19.04 25.46 3.58
C SER A 28 -19.08 26.62 2.59
N THR A 29 -17.92 27.16 2.19
CA THR A 29 -17.77 28.21 1.18
C THR A 29 -17.61 27.66 -0.24
N GLY A 30 -17.59 26.34 -0.41
CA GLY A 30 -17.46 25.67 -1.71
C GLY A 30 -16.01 25.44 -2.16
N GLU A 31 -15.03 25.69 -1.29
CA GLU A 31 -13.62 25.42 -1.60
C GLU A 31 -13.34 23.93 -1.49
N VAL A 32 -12.70 23.36 -2.51
CA VAL A 32 -12.31 21.94 -2.53
C VAL A 32 -10.92 21.83 -1.89
N HIS A 33 -10.83 21.13 -0.76
CA HIS A 33 -9.57 20.90 -0.04
C HIS A 33 -9.02 19.48 -0.21
N GLY A 34 -9.83 18.60 -0.81
CA GLY A 34 -9.44 17.23 -1.12
C GLY A 34 -8.26 17.13 -2.09
N GLY A 35 -7.65 15.95 -2.14
CA GLY A 35 -6.68 15.61 -3.17
C GLY A 35 -7.32 14.99 -4.42
N TYR A 36 -6.47 14.51 -5.33
CA TYR A 36 -6.89 13.88 -6.59
C TYR A 36 -6.28 12.48 -6.72
N ASN A 37 -7.12 11.49 -7.08
CA ASN A 37 -6.74 10.08 -7.20
C ASN A 37 -6.46 9.65 -8.65
N GLY A 38 -6.31 10.58 -9.60
CA GLY A 38 -6.02 10.22 -10.99
C GLY A 38 -7.21 9.53 -11.67
N ILE A 39 -6.90 8.49 -12.44
CA ILE A 39 -7.89 7.65 -13.15
C ILE A 39 -8.68 6.72 -12.21
N TYR A 40 -8.31 6.64 -10.94
CA TYR A 40 -8.86 5.68 -10.00
C TYR A 40 -10.18 6.18 -9.41
N LYS A 41 -11.17 5.29 -9.36
CA LYS A 41 -12.49 5.56 -8.80
C LYS A 41 -12.43 5.67 -7.29
N GLY A 42 -13.21 6.58 -6.71
CA GLY A 42 -13.38 6.71 -5.26
C GLY A 42 -12.25 7.47 -4.58
N GLY A 43 -12.23 7.40 -3.25
CA GLY A 43 -11.30 8.11 -2.39
C GLY A 43 -11.27 7.55 -0.98
N LYS A 44 -10.72 8.34 -0.05
CA LYS A 44 -10.75 8.07 1.39
C LYS A 44 -12.11 7.52 1.83
N ALA A 45 -12.09 6.60 2.79
CA ALA A 45 -13.28 5.90 3.30
C ALA A 45 -13.98 4.95 2.30
N THR A 46 -13.31 4.54 1.22
CA THR A 46 -13.85 3.54 0.29
C THR A 46 -12.81 2.48 -0.10
N ASN A 47 -13.26 1.27 -0.44
CA ASN A 47 -12.41 0.21 -1.00
C ASN A 47 -12.35 0.21 -2.53
N TRP A 48 -12.68 1.33 -3.16
CA TRP A 48 -12.36 1.54 -4.57
C TRP A 48 -10.87 1.86 -4.72
N GLU A 49 -10.28 1.64 -5.90
CA GLU A 49 -8.86 1.89 -6.14
C GLU A 49 -8.39 3.27 -5.65
N GLY A 50 -9.20 4.32 -5.82
CA GLY A 50 -8.84 5.67 -5.38
C GLY A 50 -8.80 5.85 -3.86
N GLY A 51 -9.33 4.91 -3.07
CA GLY A 51 -9.21 4.89 -1.61
C GLY A 51 -8.05 4.04 -1.09
N ILE A 52 -7.77 2.91 -1.75
CA ILE A 52 -6.78 1.91 -1.30
C ILE A 52 -5.43 1.99 -2.01
N ARG A 53 -5.40 2.53 -3.23
CA ARG A 53 -4.17 2.67 -4.03
C ARG A 53 -3.55 4.02 -3.69
N VAL A 54 -2.30 3.98 -3.24
CA VAL A 54 -1.53 5.15 -2.84
C VAL A 54 -0.22 5.23 -3.61
N PRO A 55 0.42 6.41 -3.69
CA PRO A 55 1.78 6.51 -4.18
C PRO A 55 2.72 5.64 -3.33
N GLY A 56 3.63 4.91 -3.95
CA GLY A 56 4.67 4.15 -3.27
C GLY A 56 6.01 4.39 -3.96
N LEU A 57 6.88 5.18 -3.33
CA LEU A 57 8.21 5.48 -3.86
C LEU A 57 9.26 5.04 -2.84
N LEU A 58 10.29 4.36 -3.35
CA LEU A 58 11.39 3.90 -2.52
C LEU A 58 12.72 4.27 -3.17
N HIS A 59 13.61 4.84 -2.38
CA HIS A 59 14.90 5.31 -2.84
C HIS A 59 16.00 4.83 -1.90
N TRP A 60 16.95 4.07 -2.45
CA TRP A 60 18.18 3.67 -1.77
C TRP A 60 19.32 3.47 -2.78
N PRO A 61 20.15 4.51 -2.99
CA PRO A 61 21.27 4.46 -3.93
C PRO A 61 22.22 3.29 -3.66
N GLY A 62 22.60 2.58 -4.72
CA GLY A 62 23.53 1.45 -4.64
C GLY A 62 22.91 0.13 -4.17
N VAL A 63 21.69 0.16 -3.61
CA VAL A 63 20.97 -1.04 -3.16
C VAL A 63 19.76 -1.33 -4.04
N VAL A 64 18.99 -0.29 -4.39
CA VAL A 64 17.84 -0.37 -5.29
C VAL A 64 18.19 0.33 -6.59
N GLN A 65 17.95 -0.34 -7.71
CA GLN A 65 18.23 0.22 -9.02
C GLN A 65 17.30 1.41 -9.29
N ALA A 66 17.87 2.53 -9.70
CA ALA A 66 17.12 3.74 -10.02
C ALA A 66 16.23 3.54 -11.26
N GLY A 67 15.04 4.15 -11.26
CA GLY A 67 14.11 4.12 -12.39
C GLY A 67 13.39 2.78 -12.59
N VAL A 68 13.48 1.85 -11.63
CA VAL A 68 12.70 0.61 -11.65
C VAL A 68 11.22 0.91 -11.39
N HIS A 69 10.36 0.26 -12.16
CA HIS A 69 8.92 0.24 -11.95
C HIS A 69 8.49 -1.17 -11.52
N ILE A 70 7.63 -1.25 -10.51
CA ILE A 70 7.07 -2.51 -10.01
C ILE A 70 5.55 -2.41 -10.10
N ASP A 71 4.97 -3.28 -10.90
CA ASP A 71 3.52 -3.37 -11.12
C ASP A 71 2.84 -4.43 -10.22
N GLU A 72 3.64 -5.15 -9.44
CA GLU A 72 3.16 -6.19 -8.53
C GLU A 72 2.38 -5.60 -7.34
N PRO A 73 1.34 -6.32 -6.85
CA PRO A 73 0.57 -5.87 -5.70
C PRO A 73 1.45 -5.84 -4.44
N THR A 74 1.51 -4.68 -3.80
CA THR A 74 2.20 -4.45 -2.53
C THR A 74 1.25 -3.81 -1.52
N SER A 75 1.59 -3.91 -0.24
CA SER A 75 0.80 -3.43 0.88
C SER A 75 1.55 -2.39 1.70
N ASN A 76 0.83 -1.44 2.30
CA ASN A 76 1.39 -0.51 3.29
C ASN A 76 1.99 -1.24 4.51
N MET A 77 1.58 -2.48 4.78
CA MET A 77 2.12 -3.29 5.87
C MET A 77 3.50 -3.87 5.55
N ASP A 78 3.90 -3.92 4.28
CA ASP A 78 5.16 -4.53 3.84
C ASP A 78 6.39 -3.75 4.32
N ILE A 79 6.23 -2.47 4.68
CA ILE A 79 7.31 -1.68 5.25
C ILE A 79 7.78 -2.23 6.60
N PHE A 80 6.87 -2.83 7.39
CA PHE A 80 7.22 -3.39 8.70
C PHE A 80 8.26 -4.52 8.62
N PRO A 81 7.98 -5.65 7.94
CA PRO A 81 8.96 -6.73 7.84
C PRO A 81 10.20 -6.33 7.03
N THR A 82 10.06 -5.43 6.06
CA THR A 82 11.19 -4.88 5.30
C THR A 82 12.18 -4.17 6.22
N VAL A 83 11.72 -3.20 7.03
CA VAL A 83 12.59 -2.44 7.95
C VAL A 83 13.15 -3.33 9.07
N VAL A 84 12.34 -4.23 9.63
CA VAL A 84 12.78 -5.17 10.68
C VAL A 84 13.93 -6.05 10.17
N LYS A 85 13.81 -6.61 8.97
CA LYS A 85 14.89 -7.41 8.36
C LYS A 85 16.13 -6.57 8.04
N LEU A 86 15.96 -5.36 7.52
CA LEU A 86 17.09 -4.45 7.24
C LEU A 86 17.85 -4.07 8.52
N ALA A 87 17.16 -3.99 9.65
CA ALA A 87 17.78 -3.79 10.97
C ALA A 87 18.46 -5.05 11.53
N GLY A 88 18.36 -6.21 10.85
CA GLY A 88 18.91 -7.49 11.30
C GLY A 88 18.15 -8.09 12.48
N ILE A 89 16.89 -7.68 12.70
CA ILE A 89 16.06 -8.12 13.82
C ILE A 89 15.16 -9.28 13.35
N PRO A 90 15.01 -10.37 14.15
CA PRO A 90 14.07 -11.43 13.80
C PRO A 90 12.62 -10.95 13.93
N LEU A 91 11.76 -11.38 13.00
CA LEU A 91 10.33 -11.14 13.10
C LEU A 91 9.71 -11.91 14.29
N PRO A 92 8.65 -11.38 14.91
CA PRO A 92 7.86 -12.10 15.90
C PRO A 92 7.38 -13.44 15.34
N LYS A 93 7.42 -14.49 16.16
CA LYS A 93 6.95 -15.85 15.81
C LYS A 93 5.65 -16.24 16.51
N ASP A 94 5.14 -15.36 17.35
CA ASP A 94 3.96 -15.57 18.21
C ASP A 94 2.66 -15.05 17.58
N ARG A 95 2.74 -14.47 16.38
CA ARG A 95 1.63 -13.90 15.63
C ARG A 95 1.89 -13.96 14.14
N ILE A 96 0.82 -13.91 13.36
CA ILE A 96 0.88 -13.78 11.90
C ILE A 96 1.31 -12.34 11.57
N ILE A 97 2.15 -12.20 10.55
CA ILE A 97 2.55 -10.91 9.98
C ILE A 97 2.12 -10.92 8.52
N ASP A 98 1.20 -10.03 8.18
CA ASP A 98 0.57 -9.96 6.87
C ASP A 98 1.41 -9.24 5.82
N GLY A 99 2.37 -8.43 6.28
CA GLY A 99 3.33 -7.78 5.40
C GLY A 99 4.40 -8.76 4.92
N HIS A 100 4.91 -8.50 3.73
CA HIS A 100 6.04 -9.21 3.14
C HIS A 100 7.25 -8.30 2.96
N ASP A 101 8.43 -8.90 2.90
CA ASP A 101 9.67 -8.16 2.69
C ASP A 101 9.80 -7.72 1.23
N LEU A 102 9.87 -6.40 1.01
CA LEU A 102 9.94 -5.82 -0.33
C LEU A 102 11.34 -5.90 -0.93
N MET A 103 12.40 -6.10 -0.15
CA MET A 103 13.76 -5.99 -0.66
C MET A 103 14.08 -6.95 -1.82
N PRO A 104 13.68 -8.24 -1.79
CA PRO A 104 13.88 -9.11 -2.94
C PRO A 104 13.22 -8.60 -4.22
N LEU A 105 12.02 -8.01 -4.12
CA LEU A 105 11.27 -7.46 -5.25
C LEU A 105 11.94 -6.18 -5.77
N LEU A 106 12.32 -5.26 -4.86
CA LEU A 106 13.02 -4.01 -5.18
C LEU A 106 14.40 -4.22 -5.80
N GLN A 107 15.07 -5.32 -5.43
CA GLN A 107 16.37 -5.71 -5.98
C GLN A 107 16.24 -6.54 -7.27
N GLY A 108 15.02 -6.81 -7.74
CA GLY A 108 14.78 -7.63 -8.93
C GLY A 108 15.20 -9.11 -8.76
N LYS A 109 15.39 -9.58 -7.52
CA LYS A 109 15.72 -10.98 -7.21
C LYS A 109 14.50 -11.89 -7.39
N ILE A 110 13.32 -11.34 -7.17
CA ILE A 110 12.04 -11.95 -7.52
C ILE A 110 11.29 -10.96 -8.41
N LEU A 111 10.49 -11.49 -9.34
CA LEU A 111 9.66 -10.68 -10.23
C LEU A 111 8.22 -10.57 -9.76
N ARG A 112 7.83 -11.40 -8.79
CA ARG A 112 6.46 -11.51 -8.30
C ARG A 112 6.41 -11.17 -6.83
N SER A 113 5.38 -10.41 -6.43
CA SER A 113 5.08 -10.21 -5.01
C SER A 113 4.60 -11.49 -4.36
N GLU A 114 4.84 -11.63 -3.06
CA GLU A 114 4.29 -12.73 -2.26
C GLU A 114 2.77 -12.57 -2.01
N HIS A 115 2.20 -11.41 -2.36
CA HIS A 115 0.77 -11.12 -2.27
C HIS A 115 -0.04 -11.74 -3.41
N GLU A 116 -0.40 -13.02 -3.28
CA GLU A 116 -1.44 -13.63 -4.13
C GLU A 116 -2.83 -13.12 -3.77
N PHE A 117 -3.07 -12.86 -2.49
CA PHE A 117 -4.31 -12.24 -2.00
C PHE A 117 -3.97 -10.95 -1.26
N LEU A 118 -4.86 -9.97 -1.38
CA LEU A 118 -4.94 -8.77 -0.55
C LEU A 118 -6.38 -8.59 -0.11
N PHE A 119 -6.63 -8.46 1.19
CA PHE A 119 -7.97 -8.20 1.71
C PHE A 119 -8.15 -6.71 1.97
N HIS A 120 -9.35 -6.19 1.73
CA HIS A 120 -9.67 -4.79 1.87
C HIS A 120 -10.83 -4.66 2.86
N TYR A 121 -10.49 -4.21 4.06
CA TYR A 121 -11.40 -4.02 5.15
C TYR A 121 -11.95 -2.59 5.13
N CYS A 122 -13.18 -2.42 5.60
CA CYS A 122 -13.65 -1.14 6.08
C CYS A 122 -14.04 -1.31 7.54
N ASN A 123 -13.16 -0.86 8.43
CA ASN A 123 -13.22 -1.19 9.85
C ASN A 123 -13.24 -2.71 10.07
N ALA A 124 -14.21 -3.22 10.83
CA ALA A 124 -14.36 -4.64 11.10
C ALA A 124 -14.92 -5.45 9.92
N TYR A 125 -15.35 -4.80 8.83
CA TYR A 125 -16.02 -5.48 7.72
C TYR A 125 -15.05 -5.76 6.57
N LEU A 126 -14.89 -7.03 6.22
CA LEU A 126 -14.21 -7.43 4.99
C LEU A 126 -15.09 -7.08 3.78
N ASN A 127 -14.66 -6.12 2.95
CA ASN A 127 -15.46 -5.54 1.87
C ASN A 127 -15.04 -6.00 0.47
N ALA A 128 -13.74 -6.17 0.25
CA ALA A 128 -13.22 -6.63 -1.03
C ALA A 128 -11.97 -7.49 -0.85
N VAL A 129 -11.68 -8.31 -1.85
CA VAL A 129 -10.47 -9.12 -1.93
C VAL A 129 -9.87 -8.91 -3.32
N ARG A 130 -8.59 -8.60 -3.40
CA ARG A 130 -7.82 -8.62 -4.64
C ARG A 130 -7.10 -9.96 -4.73
N TRP A 131 -7.24 -10.62 -5.87
CA TRP A 131 -6.57 -11.87 -6.16
C TRP A 131 -5.63 -11.72 -7.37
N HIS A 132 -4.39 -12.17 -7.21
CA HIS A 132 -3.33 -12.14 -8.19
C HIS A 132 -2.72 -13.54 -8.37
N PRO A 133 -3.36 -14.41 -9.17
CA PRO A 133 -3.01 -15.83 -9.24
C PRO A 133 -1.61 -16.10 -9.76
N GLY A 134 -0.88 -17.01 -9.10
CA GLY A 134 0.50 -17.42 -9.39
C GLY A 134 0.84 -17.81 -10.84
N ASN A 135 -0.17 -18.13 -11.67
CA ASN A 135 0.00 -18.53 -13.08
C ASN A 135 -0.53 -17.48 -14.08
N SER A 136 -0.87 -16.27 -13.64
CA SER A 136 -1.40 -15.21 -14.49
C SER A 136 -0.84 -13.85 -14.10
N THR A 137 -0.73 -12.94 -15.06
CA THR A 137 -0.47 -11.51 -14.81
C THR A 137 -1.77 -10.74 -14.54
N ALA A 138 -2.93 -11.40 -14.68
CA ALA A 138 -4.22 -10.78 -14.40
C ALA A 138 -4.33 -10.41 -12.92
N LEU A 139 -4.87 -9.22 -12.67
CA LEU A 139 -5.30 -8.75 -11.36
C LEU A 139 -6.83 -8.79 -11.34
N HIS A 140 -7.39 -9.62 -10.46
CA HIS A 140 -8.83 -9.78 -10.34
C HIS A 140 -9.33 -9.03 -9.10
N PRO A 141 -10.04 -7.89 -9.27
CA PRO A 141 -10.74 -7.25 -8.16
C PRO A 141 -11.99 -8.07 -7.83
N GLY A 142 -11.98 -8.77 -6.71
CA GLY A 142 -13.15 -9.42 -6.13
C GLY A 142 -13.91 -8.43 -5.26
N GLN A 143 -14.93 -7.76 -5.80
CA GLN A 143 -15.92 -7.06 -4.99
C GLN A 143 -17.02 -8.04 -4.62
N GLY A 144 -17.12 -8.42 -3.35
CA GLY A 144 -18.21 -9.29 -2.94
C GLY A 144 -18.03 -9.98 -1.60
N LEU A 145 -18.06 -9.21 -0.50
CA LEU A 145 -18.64 -9.67 0.76
C LEU A 145 -19.39 -8.49 1.40
N THR A 146 -20.70 -8.66 1.50
CA THR A 146 -21.78 -7.81 2.04
C THR A 146 -21.43 -6.72 3.09
N ALA A 147 -21.81 -5.47 2.81
CA ALA A 147 -22.67 -4.59 3.64
C ALA A 147 -23.00 -3.31 2.85
N PRO A 148 -24.17 -2.65 3.07
CA PRO A 148 -24.41 -1.32 2.51
C PRO A 148 -23.31 -0.35 2.99
N PRO A 149 -22.99 0.71 2.23
CA PRO A 149 -22.05 1.72 2.69
C PRO A 149 -22.56 2.35 3.98
N HIS A 150 -22.05 1.91 5.13
CA HIS A 150 -22.22 2.63 6.38
C HIS A 150 -21.37 3.90 6.28
N ARG A 151 -22.00 4.98 5.82
CA ARG A 151 -21.50 6.35 5.94
C ARG A 151 -21.60 6.78 7.40
N GLU A 152 -20.78 6.20 8.27
CA GLU A 152 -20.40 6.90 9.48
C GLU A 152 -19.31 7.91 9.10
N GLN A 153 -19.66 9.19 9.19
CA GLN A 153 -18.75 10.29 8.92
C GLN A 153 -17.49 10.13 9.78
N GLY A 154 -16.33 9.98 9.13
CA GLY A 154 -15.02 9.87 9.80
C GLY A 154 -14.35 8.49 9.73
N THR A 155 -14.99 7.48 9.12
CA THR A 155 -14.50 6.09 9.22
C THR A 155 -13.68 5.65 8.00
N GLN A 156 -12.52 5.00 8.21
CA GLN A 156 -11.51 4.74 7.17
C GLN A 156 -11.52 3.27 6.72
N CYS A 157 -11.35 3.02 5.41
CA CYS A 157 -11.16 1.67 4.87
C CYS A 157 -9.66 1.43 4.59
N VAL A 158 -9.17 0.22 4.84
CA VAL A 158 -7.74 -0.14 4.80
C VAL A 158 -7.52 -1.50 4.16
N SER A 159 -6.38 -1.68 3.50
CA SER A 159 -5.94 -2.97 2.96
C SER A 159 -5.14 -3.75 4.01
N GLN A 160 -5.55 -4.98 4.32
CA GLN A 160 -4.85 -5.89 5.22
C GLN A 160 -4.85 -7.30 4.64
N ASN A 161 -3.91 -8.16 5.01
CA ASN A 161 -4.01 -9.61 4.81
C ASN A 161 -4.49 -10.23 6.13
N SER A 162 -5.07 -11.43 6.06
CA SER A 162 -5.64 -12.13 7.21
C SER A 162 -4.96 -13.47 7.44
#